data_AF-A0A9E6EU26-F1
#
_entry.id   AF-A0A9E6EU26-F1
#
_cell.length_a   1.000
_cell.length_b   1.000
_cell.length_c   1.000
_cell.angle_alpha   90.00
_cell.angle_beta   90.00
_cell.angle_gamma   90.00
#
_symmetry.space_group_name_H-M   'P 1'
#
loop_
_entity.id
_entity.type
_entity.pdbx_description
1 polymer ?
#
loop_
_entity_poly.entity_id
_entity_poly.type
_entity_poly.pdbx_seq_one_letter_code
_entity_poly.pdbx_strand_id
1 'polypeptide(L)'
;MARRNFKVLYVSGEVSPFVRFSALADFMASFPQAVEEEGFEARIMMPKYGTINDRKFRLHDVLRLSDIEVHLKEKTDLLHVKVTALPSSKIQTYFLYNEKYFKRNGLFTDMHSGNDTKVNTEKIIFFNGGVLETLQRLGWKPDIIHCHDWHASLIPLLLRTVYASNEFFK
;
A
#
# COMPACT_ATOMS: atom_id res chain seq x y z
N MET A 1 -18.24 0.98 24.63
CA MET A 1 -17.89 -0.39 24.21
C MET A 1 -16.41 -0.59 24.42
N ALA A 2 -15.97 -1.76 24.90
CA ALA A 2 -14.54 -2.08 24.98
C ALA A 2 -13.96 -2.07 23.55
N ARG A 3 -12.88 -1.33 23.32
CA ARG A 3 -12.15 -1.35 22.04
C ARG A 3 -11.79 -2.80 21.71
N ARG A 4 -12.34 -3.34 20.62
CA ARG A 4 -11.86 -4.60 20.07
C ARG A 4 -10.49 -4.28 19.47
N ASN A 5 -9.43 -4.74 20.12
CA ASN A 5 -8.05 -4.46 19.71
C ASN A 5 -7.67 -5.31 18.48
N PHE A 6 -8.38 -5.08 17.38
CA PHE A 6 -8.30 -5.87 16.16
C PHE A 6 -7.88 -4.94 15.03
N LYS A 7 -6.81 -5.32 14.33
CA LYS A 7 -6.06 -4.49 13.40
C LYS A 7 -6.38 -4.88 11.97
N VAL A 8 -6.76 -3.90 11.16
CA VAL A 8 -7.14 -4.13 9.77
C VAL A 8 -6.26 -3.28 8.87
N LEU A 9 -5.53 -3.94 7.97
CA LEU A 9 -4.81 -3.28 6.89
C LEU A 9 -5.67 -3.25 5.64
N TYR A 10 -5.79 -2.08 5.05
CA TYR A 10 -6.43 -1.88 3.76
C TYR A 10 -5.37 -1.59 2.71
N VAL A 11 -5.34 -2.38 1.65
CA VAL A 11 -4.36 -2.23 0.57
C VAL A 11 -5.11 -1.95 -0.73
N SER A 12 -4.85 -0.79 -1.34
CA SER A 12 -5.54 -0.37 -2.57
C SER A 12 -4.61 0.41 -3.49
N GLY A 13 -4.89 0.34 -4.80
CA GLY A 13 -4.25 1.17 -5.81
C GLY A 13 -4.80 2.60 -5.87
N GLU A 14 -5.95 2.88 -5.26
CA GLU A 14 -6.54 4.23 -5.21
C GLU A 14 -7.26 4.51 -3.89
N VAL A 15 -7.14 5.76 -3.43
CA VAL A 15 -7.71 6.26 -2.16
C VAL A 15 -7.94 7.75 -2.30
N SER A 16 -9.18 8.20 -2.08
CA SER A 16 -9.54 9.63 -2.08
C SER A 16 -8.99 10.30 -0.81
N PRO A 17 -8.39 11.52 -0.88
CA PRO A 17 -8.29 12.40 -2.03
C PRO A 17 -6.96 12.27 -2.81
N PHE A 18 -6.12 11.26 -2.52
CA PHE A 18 -4.78 11.14 -3.09
C PHE A 18 -4.81 10.73 -4.56
N VAL A 19 -5.60 9.71 -4.87
CA VAL A 19 -5.84 9.18 -6.21
C VAL A 19 -7.31 8.82 -6.31
N ARG A 20 -7.98 9.35 -7.34
CA ARG A 20 -9.39 9.10 -7.61
C ARG A 20 -9.56 8.77 -9.09
N PHE A 21 -9.63 7.49 -9.40
CA PHE A 21 -9.86 6.99 -10.76
C PHE A 21 -11.24 6.35 -10.88
N SER A 22 -11.68 5.62 -9.87
CA SER A 22 -13.02 5.03 -9.81
C SER A 22 -13.72 5.29 -8.47
N ALA A 23 -14.94 4.78 -8.33
CA ALA A 23 -15.70 4.82 -7.08
C ALA A 23 -15.00 4.07 -5.93
N LEU A 24 -14.06 3.16 -6.22
CA LEU A 24 -13.26 2.49 -5.20
C LEU A 24 -12.46 3.50 -4.37
N ALA A 25 -11.94 4.59 -4.96
CA ALA A 25 -11.18 5.58 -4.21
C ALA A 25 -11.98 6.21 -3.06
N ASP A 26 -13.25 6.53 -3.31
CA ASP A 26 -14.14 7.11 -2.29
C ASP A 26 -14.57 6.04 -1.27
N PHE A 27 -14.79 4.80 -1.71
CA PHE A 27 -15.02 3.66 -0.81
C PHE A 27 -13.83 3.43 0.13
N MET A 28 -12.60 3.49 -0.38
CA MET A 28 -11.38 3.34 0.43
C MET A 28 -11.13 4.48 1.40
N ALA A 29 -11.78 5.63 1.21
CA ALA A 29 -11.72 6.73 2.17
C ALA A 29 -12.75 6.60 3.29
N SER A 30 -13.93 6.01 3.01
CA SER A 30 -15.04 5.91 3.96
C SER A 30 -15.12 4.57 4.69
N PHE A 31 -14.82 3.44 4.03
CA PHE A 31 -14.96 2.12 4.63
C PHE A 31 -14.00 1.88 5.80
N PRO A 32 -12.68 2.18 5.69
CA PRO A 32 -11.78 2.07 6.83
C PRO A 32 -12.19 2.97 8.01
N GLN A 33 -12.76 4.15 7.73
CA GLN A 33 -13.27 5.04 8.76
C GLN A 33 -14.44 4.43 9.53
N ALA A 34 -15.44 3.89 8.81
CA ALA A 34 -16.57 3.21 9.44
C ALA A 34 -16.11 2.04 10.32
N VAL A 35 -15.04 1.35 9.94
CA VAL A 35 -14.46 0.27 10.73
C VAL A 35 -13.72 0.79 11.98
N GLU A 36 -13.04 1.93 11.93
CA GLU A 36 -12.51 2.56 13.15
C GLU A 36 -13.61 3.01 14.12
N GLU A 37 -14.74 3.49 13.60
CA GLU A 37 -15.90 3.89 14.40
C GLU A 37 -16.50 2.70 15.19
N GLU A 38 -16.40 1.48 14.66
CA GLU A 38 -16.72 0.22 15.34
C GLU A 38 -15.65 -0.24 16.36
N GLY A 39 -14.56 0.52 16.50
CA GLY A 39 -13.52 0.33 17.52
C GLY A 39 -12.32 -0.49 17.10
N PHE A 40 -12.14 -0.76 15.80
CA PHE A 40 -10.97 -1.42 15.21
C PHE A 40 -9.83 -0.42 14.95
N GLU A 41 -8.58 -0.90 14.80
CA GLU A 41 -7.45 -0.07 14.35
C GLU A 41 -7.27 -0.25 12.83
N ALA A 42 -7.50 0.80 12.05
CA ALA A 42 -7.34 0.76 10.60
C ALA A 42 -6.04 1.43 10.15
N ARG A 43 -5.38 0.85 9.15
CA ARG A 43 -4.29 1.49 8.40
C ARG A 43 -4.47 1.24 6.91
N ILE A 44 -3.97 2.17 6.10
CA ILE A 44 -4.05 2.07 4.65
C ILE A 44 -2.63 2.01 4.07
N MET A 45 -2.41 1.14 3.09
CA MET A 45 -1.20 1.13 2.25
C MET A 45 -1.60 1.31 0.79
N MET A 46 -0.94 2.24 0.11
CA MET A 46 -1.12 2.46 -1.32
C MET A 46 0.21 2.80 -2.00
N PRO A 47 0.31 2.67 -3.33
CA PRO A 47 1.49 3.14 -4.04
C PRO A 47 1.61 4.67 -3.99
N LYS A 48 2.85 5.17 -3.91
CA LYS A 48 3.15 6.60 -4.05
C LYS A 48 3.32 6.96 -5.52
N TYR A 49 2.22 7.14 -6.25
CA TYR A 49 2.31 7.58 -7.64
C TYR A 49 2.89 8.99 -7.75
N GLY A 50 3.57 9.27 -8.86
CA GLY A 50 4.13 10.59 -9.16
C GLY A 50 3.10 11.72 -9.25
N THR A 51 1.81 11.38 -9.43
CA THR A 51 0.68 12.32 -9.41
C THR A 51 0.31 12.81 -8.00
N ILE A 52 0.71 12.10 -6.94
CA ILE A 52 0.46 12.48 -5.56
C ILE A 52 1.44 13.57 -5.15
N ASN A 53 0.91 14.76 -4.84
CA ASN A 53 1.73 15.90 -4.44
C ASN A 53 2.07 15.85 -2.94
N ASP A 54 3.35 15.64 -2.63
CA ASP A 54 3.87 15.55 -1.27
C ASP A 54 3.51 16.78 -0.41
N ARG A 55 3.63 18.00 -0.95
CA ARG A 55 3.38 19.24 -0.20
C ARG A 55 1.89 19.45 0.08
N LYS A 56 1.03 19.22 -0.92
CA LYS A 56 -0.43 19.37 -0.80
C LYS A 56 -0.99 18.48 0.31
N PHE A 57 -0.51 17.25 0.38
CA PHE A 57 -1.00 16.24 1.32
C PHE A 57 -0.12 16.03 2.55
N ARG A 58 0.94 16.84 2.70
CA ARG A 58 1.87 16.81 3.84
C ARG A 58 2.43 15.39 4.08
N LEU A 59 2.93 14.75 3.01
CA LEU A 59 3.56 13.44 3.15
C LEU A 59 4.91 13.61 3.85
N HIS A 60 5.16 12.79 4.86
CA HIS A 60 6.40 12.75 5.61
C HIS A 60 7.18 11.46 5.31
N ASP A 61 8.48 11.56 5.10
CA ASP A 61 9.35 10.39 5.00
C ASP A 61 9.44 9.69 6.35
N VAL A 62 9.36 8.37 6.34
CA VAL A 62 9.54 7.54 7.53
C VAL A 62 10.93 6.94 7.48
N LEU A 63 11.89 7.59 8.14
CA LEU A 63 13.32 7.22 8.07
C LEU A 63 13.60 5.74 8.38
N ARG A 64 12.90 5.15 9.36
CA ARG A 64 13.06 3.72 9.70
C ARG A 64 12.47 2.76 8.66
N LEU A 65 11.67 3.27 7.72
CA LEU A 65 11.07 2.56 6.61
C LEU A 65 11.63 3.06 5.26
N SER A 66 12.85 3.63 5.26
CA SER A 66 13.62 3.84 4.04
C SER A 66 14.43 2.59 3.70
N ASP A 67 14.75 2.44 2.41
CA ASP A 67 15.68 1.44 1.90
C ASP A 67 15.31 0.01 2.31
N ILE A 68 14.00 -0.30 2.31
CA ILE A 68 13.50 -1.65 2.53
C ILE A 68 13.78 -2.47 1.27
N GLU A 69 14.53 -3.54 1.39
CA GLU A 69 14.83 -4.44 0.28
C GLU A 69 13.59 -5.26 -0.12
N VAL A 70 13.17 -5.16 -1.38
CA VAL A 70 12.11 -5.99 -1.94
C VAL A 70 12.72 -6.90 -3.01
N HIS A 71 12.66 -8.21 -2.76
CA HIS A 71 13.26 -9.23 -3.61
C HIS A 71 12.29 -9.67 -4.72
N LEU A 72 12.69 -9.45 -5.98
CA LEU A 72 11.96 -9.81 -7.19
C LEU A 72 12.79 -10.74 -8.08
N LYS A 73 12.62 -12.05 -7.91
CA LYS A 73 13.42 -13.08 -8.60
C LYS A 73 14.93 -12.88 -8.36
N GLU A 74 15.65 -12.37 -9.35
CA GLU A 74 17.10 -12.14 -9.33
C GLU A 74 17.47 -10.66 -9.07
N LYS A 75 16.49 -9.81 -8.80
CA LYS A 75 16.69 -8.37 -8.56
C LYS A 75 16.20 -8.00 -7.18
N THR A 76 16.95 -7.11 -6.52
CA THR A 76 16.51 -6.45 -5.30
C THR A 76 16.39 -4.97 -5.60
N ASP A 77 15.20 -4.42 -5.37
CA ASP A 77 14.92 -2.99 -5.50
C ASP A 77 14.59 -2.41 -4.12
N LEU A 78 14.96 -1.15 -3.90
CA LEU A 78 14.72 -0.47 -2.62
C LEU A 78 13.36 0.21 -2.59
N LEU A 79 12.65 0.02 -1.48
CA LEU A 79 11.37 0.65 -1.19
C LEU A 79 11.56 1.71 -0.10
N HIS A 80 10.97 2.88 -0.32
CA HIS A 80 10.85 3.93 0.67
C HIS A 80 9.38 4.14 1.03
N VAL A 81 9.11 4.45 2.30
CA VAL A 81 7.74 4.69 2.76
C VAL A 81 7.58 6.14 3.22
N LYS A 82 6.56 6.78 2.67
CA LYS A 82 6.02 8.04 3.18
C LYS A 82 4.74 7.78 3.96
N VAL A 83 4.38 8.68 4.87
CA VAL A 83 3.14 8.58 5.65
C VAL A 83 2.44 9.92 5.71
N THR A 84 1.11 9.87 5.75
CA THR A 84 0.27 10.98 6.19
C THR A 84 -0.97 10.42 6.87
N ALA A 85 -1.74 11.28 7.52
CA ALA A 85 -3.06 10.92 8.02
C ALA A 85 -4.10 11.24 6.95
N LEU A 86 -5.04 10.32 6.71
CA LEU A 86 -6.15 10.56 5.80
C LEU A 86 -6.93 11.80 6.27
N PRO A 87 -7.16 12.81 5.42
CA PRO A 87 -7.75 14.07 5.89
C PRO A 87 -9.13 13.91 6.54
N SER A 88 -9.96 12.98 6.04
CA SER A 88 -11.32 12.71 6.50
C SER A 88 -11.38 12.01 7.86
N SER A 89 -10.52 11.03 8.12
CA SER A 89 -10.63 10.13 9.28
C SER A 89 -9.41 10.08 10.19
N LYS A 90 -8.30 10.73 9.81
CA LYS A 90 -6.99 10.65 10.47
C LYS A 90 -6.33 9.27 10.48
N ILE A 91 -6.90 8.30 9.76
CA ILE A 91 -6.31 6.98 9.54
C ILE A 91 -4.90 7.12 8.97
N GLN A 92 -3.94 6.36 9.51
CA GLN A 92 -2.58 6.37 8.98
C GLN A 92 -2.53 5.71 7.61
N THR A 93 -2.10 6.49 6.61
CA THR A 93 -1.91 6.04 5.23
C THR A 93 -0.44 6.04 4.88
N TYR A 94 0.09 4.87 4.52
CA TYR A 94 1.46 4.65 4.08
C TYR A 94 1.51 4.60 2.55
N PHE A 95 2.48 5.32 1.99
CA PHE A 95 2.71 5.42 0.56
C PHE A 95 4.03 4.75 0.22
N LEU A 96 3.94 3.65 -0.51
CA LEU A 96 5.08 2.85 -0.92
C LEU A 96 5.68 3.44 -2.19
N TYR A 97 6.93 3.88 -2.12
CA TYR A 97 7.62 4.60 -3.17
C TYR A 97 8.89 3.90 -3.63
N ASN A 98 9.07 3.85 -4.94
CA ASN A 98 10.30 3.50 -5.62
C ASN A 98 10.32 4.30 -6.93
N GLU A 99 11.48 4.86 -7.25
CA GLU A 99 11.65 5.74 -8.40
C GLU A 99 11.35 5.03 -9.73
N LYS A 100 11.86 3.80 -9.91
CA LYS A 100 11.65 3.00 -11.13
C LYS A 100 10.17 2.70 -11.38
N TYR A 101 9.42 2.37 -10.33
CA TYR A 101 8.04 1.87 -10.49
C TYR A 101 6.96 2.96 -10.42
N PHE A 102 7.14 4.03 -9.64
CA PHE A 102 6.04 4.96 -9.35
C PHE A 102 6.32 6.43 -9.70
N LYS A 103 7.56 6.82 -10.07
CA LYS A 103 7.90 8.22 -10.40
C LYS A 103 7.35 8.68 -11.75
N ARG A 104 7.38 7.79 -12.76
CA ARG A 104 6.94 8.07 -14.13
C ARG A 104 5.83 7.11 -14.52
N ASN A 105 4.90 7.61 -15.33
CA ASN A 105 3.71 6.97 -15.90
C ASN A 105 2.44 7.18 -15.06
N GLY A 106 1.30 7.22 -15.77
CA GLY A 106 -0.03 7.38 -15.19
C GLY A 106 -0.32 6.31 -14.13
N LEU A 107 -1.45 6.49 -13.44
CA LEU A 107 -1.85 5.66 -12.30
C LEU A 107 -1.76 4.16 -12.60
N PHE A 108 -2.14 3.74 -13.82
CA PHE A 108 -2.29 2.33 -14.19
C PHE A 108 -1.71 1.96 -15.56
N THR A 109 -1.63 2.92 -16.50
CA THR A 109 -1.14 2.71 -17.87
C THR A 109 -0.36 3.93 -18.34
N ASP A 110 0.63 3.70 -19.18
CA ASP A 110 1.14 4.77 -20.03
C ASP A 110 0.19 4.87 -21.24
N MET A 111 -0.78 5.79 -21.14
CA MET A 111 -1.84 6.04 -22.13
C MET A 111 -1.32 6.30 -23.56
N HIS A 112 0.01 6.42 -23.75
CA HIS A 112 0.64 6.61 -25.04
C HIS A 112 1.29 5.37 -25.66
N SER A 113 1.67 4.33 -24.90
CA SER A 113 2.62 3.34 -25.44
C SER A 113 2.00 2.02 -25.90
N GLY A 114 0.79 1.64 -25.47
CA GLY A 114 0.15 0.38 -25.89
C GLY A 114 0.95 -0.90 -25.54
N ASN A 115 2.07 -0.79 -24.81
CA ASN A 115 3.05 -1.85 -24.58
C ASN A 115 3.15 -2.20 -23.07
N ASP A 116 1.99 -2.25 -22.41
CA ASP A 116 1.83 -1.95 -20.98
C ASP A 116 1.84 -3.16 -20.02
N THR A 117 1.87 -4.41 -20.49
CA THR A 117 1.61 -5.57 -19.62
C THR A 117 2.80 -5.97 -18.74
N LYS A 118 4.04 -5.95 -19.26
CA LYS A 118 5.22 -6.37 -18.48
C LYS A 118 5.62 -5.37 -17.40
N VAL A 119 5.64 -4.07 -17.71
CA VAL A 119 6.04 -3.03 -16.75
C VAL A 119 5.04 -2.92 -15.60
N ASN A 120 3.74 -3.04 -15.90
CA ASN A 120 2.73 -3.07 -14.85
C ASN A 120 2.81 -4.33 -13.99
N THR A 121 3.22 -5.47 -14.56
CA THR A 121 3.40 -6.70 -13.77
C THR A 121 4.52 -6.56 -12.74
N GLU A 122 5.72 -6.09 -13.11
CA GLU A 122 6.81 -5.88 -12.14
C GLU A 122 6.40 -4.89 -11.04
N LYS A 123 5.69 -3.81 -11.41
CA LYS A 123 5.14 -2.83 -10.47
C LYS A 123 4.19 -3.45 -9.45
N ILE A 124 3.26 -4.30 -9.88
CA ILE A 124 2.32 -4.99 -8.99
C ILE A 124 3.08 -5.93 -8.06
N ILE A 125 4.02 -6.73 -8.57
CA ILE A 125 4.78 -7.67 -7.75
C ILE A 125 5.62 -6.90 -6.72
N PHE A 126 6.30 -5.83 -7.13
CA PHE A 126 7.06 -4.95 -6.24
C PHE A 126 6.18 -4.37 -5.13
N PHE A 127 4.99 -3.86 -5.48
CA PHE A 127 4.07 -3.29 -4.50
C PHE A 127 3.59 -4.33 -3.49
N ASN A 128 3.15 -5.51 -3.95
CA ASN A 128 2.62 -6.54 -3.06
C ASN A 128 3.70 -7.11 -2.13
N GLY A 129 4.92 -7.34 -2.64
CA GLY A 129 6.07 -7.70 -1.81
C GLY A 129 6.43 -6.58 -0.84
N GLY A 130 6.48 -5.34 -1.33
CA GLY A 130 6.77 -4.15 -0.53
C GLY A 130 5.81 -3.92 0.62
N VAL A 131 4.51 -4.24 0.46
CA VAL A 131 3.53 -4.19 1.55
C VAL A 131 3.95 -5.13 2.68
N LEU A 132 4.28 -6.38 2.36
CA LEU A 132 4.66 -7.38 3.36
C LEU A 132 5.99 -7.06 4.03
N GLU A 133 7.00 -6.60 3.28
CA GLU A 133 8.28 -6.15 3.85
C GLU A 133 8.09 -4.91 4.74
N THR A 134 7.22 -3.99 4.34
CA THR A 134 6.88 -2.82 5.15
C THR A 134 6.24 -3.23 6.47
N LEU A 135 5.31 -4.20 6.49
CA LEU A 135 4.67 -4.65 7.73
C LEU A 135 5.67 -5.23 8.73
N GLN A 136 6.59 -6.08 8.27
CA GLN A 136 7.65 -6.66 9.09
C GLN A 136 8.54 -5.57 9.67
N ARG A 137 9.04 -4.65 8.82
CA ARG A 137 9.90 -3.53 9.24
C ARG A 137 9.18 -2.56 10.18
N LEU A 138 7.88 -2.37 9.95
CA LEU A 138 7.02 -1.53 10.77
C LEU A 138 6.81 -2.14 12.16
N GLY A 139 6.88 -3.47 12.30
CA GLY A 139 6.56 -4.20 13.52
C GLY A 139 5.06 -4.17 13.84
N TRP A 140 4.22 -3.89 12.85
CA TRP A 140 2.77 -3.80 13.03
C TRP A 140 2.09 -4.91 12.25
N LYS A 141 1.67 -5.94 12.97
CA LYS A 141 0.99 -7.11 12.41
C LYS A 141 -0.52 -6.87 12.38
N PRO A 142 -1.16 -6.76 11.21
CA PRO A 142 -2.61 -6.75 11.09
C PRO A 142 -3.18 -8.14 11.34
N ASP A 143 -4.38 -8.20 11.90
CA ASP A 143 -5.16 -9.43 12.02
C ASP A 143 -5.84 -9.78 10.69
N ILE A 144 -6.24 -8.76 9.91
CA ILE A 144 -6.82 -8.91 8.57
C ILE A 144 -6.16 -7.96 7.58
N ILE A 145 -5.88 -8.46 6.38
CA ILE A 145 -5.49 -7.63 5.22
C ILE A 145 -6.63 -7.65 4.19
N HIS A 146 -7.31 -6.52 4.02
CA HIS A 146 -8.27 -6.28 2.94
C HIS A 146 -7.53 -5.88 1.66
N CYS A 147 -7.51 -6.80 0.71
CA CYS A 147 -6.87 -6.60 -0.59
C CYS A 147 -7.90 -6.09 -1.60
N HIS A 148 -7.72 -4.88 -2.12
CA HIS A 148 -8.63 -4.29 -3.09
C HIS A 148 -8.07 -4.35 -4.52
N ASP A 149 -8.86 -4.97 -5.39
CA ASP A 149 -8.60 -5.14 -6.82
C ASP A 149 -7.26 -5.82 -7.16
N TRP A 150 -6.91 -5.78 -8.45
CA TRP A 150 -5.69 -6.38 -9.00
C TRP A 150 -4.41 -5.81 -8.38
N HIS A 151 -4.44 -4.59 -7.85
CA HIS A 151 -3.30 -3.95 -7.18
C HIS A 151 -2.79 -4.73 -5.97
N ALA A 152 -3.70 -5.28 -5.17
CA ALA A 152 -3.37 -6.03 -3.94
C ALA A 152 -3.52 -7.55 -4.11
N SER A 153 -3.71 -8.02 -5.35
CA SER A 153 -4.11 -9.41 -5.64
C SER A 153 -3.08 -10.47 -5.26
N LEU A 154 -1.79 -10.12 -5.19
CA LEU A 154 -0.72 -11.09 -4.94
C LEU A 154 -0.42 -11.29 -3.45
N ILE A 155 -0.86 -10.39 -2.56
CA ILE A 155 -0.62 -10.51 -1.12
C ILE A 155 -1.03 -11.87 -0.56
N PRO A 156 -2.24 -12.41 -0.82
CA PRO A 156 -2.64 -13.71 -0.28
C PRO A 156 -1.75 -14.86 -0.79
N LEU A 157 -1.36 -14.82 -2.07
CA LEU A 157 -0.47 -15.82 -2.65
C LEU A 157 0.92 -15.74 -2.02
N LEU A 158 1.47 -14.54 -1.87
CA LEU A 158 2.80 -14.32 -1.26
C LEU A 158 2.82 -14.80 0.20
N LEU A 159 1.78 -14.50 0.98
CA LEU A 159 1.64 -14.99 2.35
C LEU A 159 1.63 -16.53 2.44
N ARG A 160 0.99 -17.21 1.48
CA ARG A 160 0.90 -18.67 1.44
C ARG A 160 2.12 -19.37 0.86
N THR A 161 3.01 -18.64 0.20
CA THR A 161 4.16 -19.21 -0.51
C THR A 161 5.47 -18.64 0.02
N VAL A 162 5.87 -17.46 -0.45
CA VAL A 162 7.15 -16.80 -0.13
C VAL A 162 7.29 -16.52 1.38
N TYR A 163 6.20 -16.11 2.03
CA TYR A 163 6.20 -15.73 3.45
C TYR A 163 5.59 -16.81 4.36
N ALA A 164 5.30 -18.01 3.85
CA ALA A 164 4.63 -19.06 4.62
C ALA A 164 5.41 -19.51 5.87
N SER A 165 6.74 -19.47 5.80
CA SER A 165 7.62 -19.83 6.92
C SER A 165 7.93 -18.66 7.85
N ASN A 166 7.58 -17.43 7.47
CA ASN A 166 7.95 -16.21 8.18
C ASN A 166 7.15 -16.08 9.49
N GLU A 167 7.85 -15.99 10.62
CA GLU A 167 7.25 -15.96 11.96
C GLU A 167 6.36 -14.74 12.20
N PHE A 168 6.67 -13.60 11.56
CA PHE A 168 5.87 -12.40 11.71
C PHE A 168 4.42 -12.61 11.21
N PHE A 169 4.24 -13.42 10.15
CA PHE A 169 2.94 -13.67 9.53
C PHE A 169 2.24 -14.96 10.00
N LYS A 170 2.86 -15.74 10.89
CA LYS A 170 2.28 -16.96 11.46
C LYS A 170 1.32 -16.70 12.62
#